data_AF-A0A1H8MM83-F1
#
_entry.id   AF-A0A1H8MM83-F1
#
_cell.length_a   1.000
_cell.length_b   1.000
_cell.length_c   1.000
_cell.angle_alpha   90.00
_cell.angle_beta   90.00
_cell.angle_gamma   90.00
#
_symmetry.space_group_name_H-M   'P 1'
#
loop_
_entity.id
_entity.type
_entity.pdbx_description
1 polymer ?
#
loop_
_entity_poly.entity_id
_entity_poly.type
_entity_poly.pdbx_seq_one_letter_code
_entity_poly.pdbx_strand_id
1 'polypeptide(L)' 'MKTNSDEKNENISDNDKPVVSSGQNIAIIIGTILFPVIGVAMGYTFYKKDNPAAKKAGRNWLILGIIMFIVNISVVSTMK' A
#
# COMPACT_ATOMS: atom_id res chain seq x y z
N MET A 1 -44.94 0.92 -44.53
CA MET A 1 -43.89 1.82 -44.00
C MET A 1 -43.61 1.37 -42.58
N LYS A 2 -42.45 0.74 -42.32
CA LYS A 2 -42.13 0.12 -41.03
C LYS A 2 -41.57 1.18 -40.07
N THR A 3 -42.19 1.31 -38.90
CA THR A 3 -41.60 1.89 -37.70
C THR A 3 -40.68 0.83 -37.08
N ASN A 4 -39.38 1.11 -36.98
CA ASN A 4 -38.42 0.34 -36.19
C ASN A 4 -37.52 1.39 -35.51
N SER A 5 -37.70 1.66 -34.22
CA SER A 5 -37.09 0.90 -33.11
C SER A 5 -35.68 1.39 -32.80
N ASP A 6 -35.64 2.17 -31.72
CA ASP A 6 -34.65 2.09 -30.65
C ASP A 6 -33.26 2.67 -30.91
N GLU A 7 -33.15 3.96 -30.55
CA GLU A 7 -31.98 4.46 -29.83
C GLU A 7 -31.64 3.49 -28.69
N LYS A 8 -30.51 2.78 -28.82
CA LYS A 8 -29.78 2.30 -27.65
C LYS A 8 -28.32 2.69 -27.80
N ASN A 9 -28.07 3.94 -27.44
CA ASN A 9 -26.75 4.50 -27.26
C ASN A 9 -26.16 3.90 -25.96
N GLU A 10 -25.72 2.64 -26.01
CA GLU A 10 -24.97 2.03 -24.92
C GLU A 10 -23.50 2.44 -25.01
N ASN A 11 -23.23 3.71 -24.73
CA ASN A 11 -21.92 4.11 -24.24
C ASN A 11 -21.92 3.91 -22.72
N ILE A 12 -22.01 2.66 -22.27
CA ILE A 12 -21.77 2.33 -20.86
C ILE A 12 -20.26 2.33 -20.72
N SER A 13 -19.73 3.48 -20.31
CA SER A 13 -18.36 3.66 -19.86
C SER A 13 -18.10 2.70 -18.70
N ASP A 14 -17.55 1.53 -19.02
CA ASP A 14 -17.21 0.45 -18.08
C ASP A 14 -15.95 0.77 -17.25
N ASN A 15 -15.80 2.05 -16.83
CA ASN A 15 -14.65 2.58 -16.09
C ASN A 15 -14.94 2.80 -14.59
N ASP A 16 -16.10 2.35 -14.09
CA ASP A 16 -16.53 2.59 -12.70
C ASP A 16 -16.45 1.36 -11.78
N LYS A 17 -15.87 0.24 -12.25
CA LYS A 17 -15.55 -0.86 -11.33
C LYS A 17 -14.25 -0.54 -10.60
N PRO A 18 -14.26 -0.49 -9.24
CA PRO A 18 -13.03 -0.28 -8.50
C PRO A 18 -12.02 -1.38 -8.87
N VAL A 19 -10.80 -0.97 -9.19
CA VAL A 19 -9.70 -1.83 -9.65
C VAL A 19 -9.40 -2.97 -8.66
N VAL A 20 -9.83 -2.82 -7.40
CA VAL A 20 -9.68 -3.81 -6.33
C VAL A 20 -10.98 -3.94 -5.52
N SER A 21 -11.22 -5.13 -4.96
CA SER A 21 -12.35 -5.34 -4.04
C SER A 21 -12.19 -4.51 -2.75
N SER A 22 -13.29 -4.18 -2.08
CA SER A 22 -13.27 -3.41 -0.82
C SER A 22 -12.42 -4.08 0.27
N GLY A 23 -12.47 -5.42 0.35
CA GLY A 23 -11.66 -6.21 1.28
C GLY A 23 -10.16 -6.17 0.95
N GLN A 24 -9.80 -6.11 -0.32
CA GLN A 24 -8.41 -5.93 -0.73
C GLN A 24 -7.91 -4.52 -0.40
N ASN A 25 -8.74 -3.49 -0.63
CA ASN A 25 -8.37 -2.12 -0.29
C ASN A 25 -8.11 -1.95 1.22
N ILE A 26 -8.97 -2.49 2.08
CA ILE A 26 -8.78 -2.40 3.53
C ILE A 26 -7.52 -3.16 3.99
N ALA A 27 -7.24 -4.32 3.39
CA ALA A 27 -6.04 -5.09 3.68
C ALA A 27 -4.76 -4.33 3.30
N ILE A 28 -4.77 -3.63 2.16
CA ILE A 28 -3.65 -2.79 1.72
C ILE A 28 -3.43 -1.65 2.71
N ILE A 29 -4.49 -0.96 3.14
CA ILE A 29 -4.39 0.14 4.11
C ILE A 29 -3.79 -0.36 5.43
N ILE A 30 -4.33 -1.45 5.98
CA ILE A 30 -3.84 -2.04 7.23
C ILE A 30 -2.37 -2.48 7.08
N GLY A 31 -2.04 -3.18 5.99
CA GLY A 31 -0.68 -3.63 5.71
C GLY A 31 0.31 -2.47 5.60
N THR A 32 -0.10 -1.38 4.96
CA THR A 32 0.73 -0.18 4.77
C THR A 32 1.02 0.53 6.09
N ILE A 33 0.09 0.50 7.05
CA ILE A 33 0.29 1.08 8.38
C ILE A 33 1.15 0.16 9.27
N LEU A 34 0.90 -1.15 9.24
CA LEU A 34 1.60 -2.11 10.11
C LEU A 34 3.03 -2.41 9.65
N PHE A 35 3.28 -2.45 8.33
CA PHE A 35 4.57 -2.83 7.78
C PHE A 35 5.74 -1.94 8.27
N PRO A 36 5.64 -0.60 8.28
CA PRO A 36 6.68 0.26 8.85
C PRO A 36 6.93 -0.01 10.34
N VAL A 37 5.87 -0.24 11.12
CA VAL A 37 5.97 -0.51 12.57
C VAL A 37 6.70 -1.83 12.82
N ILE A 38 6.32 -2.89 12.10
CA ILE A 38 7.00 -4.19 12.14
C ILE A 38 8.47 -4.03 11.75
N GLY A 39 8.74 -3.21 10.72
CA GLY A 39 10.09 -3.02 10.24
C GLY A 39 11.01 -2.35 11.25
N VAL A 40 10.51 -1.34 11.96
CA VAL A 40 11.24 -0.71 13.07
C VAL A 40 11.41 -1.68 14.24
N ALA A 41 10.35 -2.42 14.62
CA ALA A 41 10.40 -3.36 15.75
C ALA A 41 11.38 -4.52 15.51
N MET A 42 11.36 -5.14 14.33
CA MET A 42 12.32 -6.18 13.94
C MET A 42 13.73 -5.60 13.80
N GLY A 43 13.86 -4.41 13.22
CA GLY A 43 15.14 -3.70 13.11
C GLY A 43 15.79 -3.50 14.48
N TYR A 44 15.04 -2.97 15.45
CA TYR A 44 15.51 -2.77 16.82
C TYR A 44 15.87 -4.10 17.50
N THR A 45 15.02 -5.11 17.38
CA THR A 45 15.23 -6.43 18.01
C THR A 45 16.50 -7.11 17.50
N PHE A 46 16.75 -7.07 16.19
CA PHE A 46 17.97 -7.64 15.61
C PHE A 46 19.20 -6.78 15.87
N TYR A 47 19.05 -5.45 15.92
CA TYR A 47 20.16 -4.53 16.21
C TYR A 47 20.74 -4.72 17.61
N LYS A 48 19.89 -5.10 18.58
CA LYS A 48 20.29 -5.33 19.97
C LYS A 48 21.05 -6.64 20.19
N LYS A 49 21.08 -7.54 19.21
CA LYS A 49 21.84 -8.81 19.32
C LYS A 49 23.34 -8.56 19.15
N ASP A 50 24.16 -9.25 19.95
CA ASP A 50 25.63 -9.16 19.88
C ASP A 50 26.22 -9.78 18.62
N ASN A 51 25.47 -10.64 17.94
CA ASN A 51 25.91 -11.25 16.70
C ASN A 51 26.04 -10.18 15.58
N PRO A 52 27.23 -10.02 14.96
CA PRO A 52 27.47 -8.97 13.97
C PRO A 52 26.59 -9.09 12.71
N ALA A 53 26.23 -10.31 12.30
CA ALA A 53 25.33 -10.54 11.18
C ALA A 53 23.90 -10.08 11.50
N ALA A 54 23.42 -10.42 12.71
CA ALA A 54 22.10 -9.98 13.18
C ALA A 54 22.04 -8.45 13.32
N LYS A 55 23.10 -7.82 13.83
CA LYS A 55 23.18 -6.36 13.97
C LYS A 55 23.13 -5.64 12.62
N LYS A 56 23.79 -6.20 11.59
CA LYS A 56 23.73 -5.67 10.23
C LYS A 56 22.33 -5.80 9.63
N ALA A 57 21.68 -6.95 9.81
CA ALA A 57 20.29 -7.13 9.40
C ALA A 57 19.35 -6.16 10.12
N GLY A 58 19.55 -5.95 11.43
CA GLY A 58 18.78 -5.00 12.24
C GLY A 58 18.90 -3.57 11.74
N ARG A 59 20.11 -3.10 11.39
CA ARG A 59 20.29 -1.77 10.77
C ARG A 59 19.52 -1.65 9.45
N ASN A 60 19.63 -2.64 8.57
CA ASN A 60 18.94 -2.61 7.29
C ASN A 60 17.41 -2.58 7.46
N TRP A 61 16.87 -3.38 8.39
CA TRP A 61 15.45 -3.38 8.72
C TRP A 61 14.99 -2.05 9.32
N LEU A 62 15.80 -1.43 10.18
CA LEU A 62 15.51 -0.13 10.75
C LEU A 62 15.46 0.95 9.67
N ILE A 63 16.45 0.96 8.77
CA ILE A 63 16.51 1.88 7.63
C ILE A 63 15.30 1.69 6.73
N LEU A 64 14.95 0.45 6.39
CA LEU A 64 13.79 0.13 5.56
C LEU A 64 12.48 0.63 6.21
N GLY A 65 12.29 0.39 7.50
CA GLY A 65 11.11 0.85 8.24
C GLY A 65 11.00 2.37 8.27
N ILE A 66 12.10 3.08 8.53
CA ILE A 66 12.14 4.55 8.54
C ILE A 66 11.85 5.12 7.14
N ILE A 67 12.49 4.58 6.10
CA ILE A 67 12.25 5.03 4.71
C ILE A 67 10.79 4.83 4.33
N MET A 68 10.20 3.67 4.63
CA MET A 68 8.79 3.41 4.33
C MET A 68 7.84 4.35 5.08
N PHE A 69 8.20 4.75 6.30
CA PHE A 69 7.43 5.73 7.06
C PHE A 69 7.48 7.11 6.40
N ILE A 70 8.68 7.55 5.99
CA ILE A 70 8.87 8.82 5.28
C ILE A 70 8.11 8.81 3.94
N VAL A 71 8.22 7.75 3.16
CA VAL A 71 7.51 7.62 1.88
C VAL A 71 6.00 7.71 2.09
N ASN A 72 5.44 7.01 3.09
CA ASN A 72 4.02 7.12 3.41
C ASN A 72 3.58 8.55 3.73
N ILE A 73 4.33 9.23 4.61
CA ILE A 73 4.05 10.62 4.97
C ILE A 73 4.13 11.52 3.74
N SER A 74 5.15 11.36 2.90
CA SER A 74 5.31 12.13 1.67
C SER A 74 4.14 11.94 0.71
N VAL A 75 3.71 10.70 0.48
CA VAL A 75 2.54 10.40 -0.38
C VAL A 75 1.30 11.11 0.15
N VAL A 76 1.00 10.94 1.44
CA VAL A 76 -0.14 11.61 2.09
C VAL A 76 -0.01 13.14 2.01
N SER A 77 1.20 13.67 2.17
CA SER A 77 1.45 15.11 2.10
C SER A 77 1.27 15.69 0.70
N THR A 78 1.55 14.92 -0.36
CA THR A 78 1.38 15.37 -1.77
C THR A 78 -0.07 15.29 -2.26
N MET A 79 -0.92 14.53 -1.57
CA MET A 79 -2.35 14.41 -1.86
C MET A 79 -3.20 15.51 -1.20
N LYS A 80 -2.55 16.47 -0.54
CA LYS A 80 -3.15 17.55 0.23
C LYS A 80 -3.07 18.86 -0.57
#